data_AF-A0A7X6U0X6-F1
#
_entry.id   AF-A0A7X6U0X6-F1
#
_cell.length_a   1.000
_cell.length_b   1.000
_cell.length_c   1.000
_cell.angle_alpha   90.00
_cell.angle_beta   90.00
_cell.angle_gamma   90.00
#
_symmetry.space_group_name_H-M   'P 1'
#
loop_
_entity.id
_entity.type
_entity.pdbx_description
1 polymer ?
#
loop_
_entity_poly.entity_id
_entity_poly.type
_entity_poly.pdbx_seq_one_letter_code
_entity_poly.pdbx_strand_id
1 'polypeptide(L)'
;MSFQSKGGKTRENRNHESDGRLDELKAAASRGETVEPEQGVRNMRRPLVNRPDFILRAALPAEDFANPLDGGWRGRLSCGLHLVVILFAAQLISEIVLRINVDGPFFTIGLLYLTLFCLVRAVILSALLRVLPQKVRNAATYALLFIFPFVYAAQLVYYKFFRTFFVVYSIGHGGQVLQFMEDIVIKILRNTPWFVLMLSPISIYYVFVKKRVDTDCAGRKKRWPEVLAALAAAFVLFGATVGVMAFDRSLNSPWEHYFLENEILTGTNQFGLLSAMGVDVSHIVYPRSALVPDDLIPDPIDPPWMTEPDQSLPGPLETEPDDVFVRAPNVLPIDYDARLEDYVSEDNAAPILMGKTRADLVRYLDLVFSRTEPSYTNDHTGRGKGFNLIFVTAESFSKYCIDEELTPTLWQLYHQGVYFENFYVPVWTVST
;
A
#
# COMPACT_ATOMS: atom_id res chain seq x y z
N MET A 1 -49.65 -10.95 66.98
CA MET A 1 -50.16 -11.57 65.73
C MET A 1 -49.00 -12.40 65.19
N SER A 2 -48.93 -13.74 65.19
CA SER A 2 -49.92 -14.83 64.96
C SER A 2 -50.49 -14.81 63.53
N PHE A 3 -50.54 -15.89 62.74
CA PHE A 3 -50.37 -17.35 62.99
C PHE A 3 -49.11 -17.92 62.27
N GLN A 4 -48.43 -19.02 62.68
CA GLN A 4 -48.79 -20.48 62.62
C GLN A 4 -49.21 -20.96 61.21
N SER A 5 -48.89 -22.18 60.70
CA SER A 5 -47.99 -23.30 61.12
C SER A 5 -47.83 -24.28 59.89
N LYS A 6 -47.30 -25.54 59.88
CA LYS A 6 -46.94 -26.54 60.92
C LYS A 6 -46.07 -27.71 60.37
N GLY A 7 -44.89 -27.97 60.94
CA GLY A 7 -44.18 -29.29 60.91
C GLY A 7 -43.44 -29.72 59.63
N GLY A 8 -42.50 -30.69 59.65
CA GLY A 8 -41.75 -31.25 60.79
C GLY A 8 -41.80 -32.79 60.97
N LYS A 9 -40.74 -33.51 60.56
CA LYS A 9 -40.36 -34.83 61.11
C LYS A 9 -38.88 -35.19 60.86
N THR A 10 -38.36 -36.07 61.70
CA THR A 10 -36.94 -36.34 62.04
C THR A 10 -36.28 -37.53 61.35
N ARG A 11 -34.93 -37.51 61.26
CA ARG A 11 -33.99 -38.67 61.14
C ARG A 11 -34.07 -39.46 59.81
N GLU A 12 -33.07 -40.25 59.39
CA GLU A 12 -32.00 -40.95 60.12
C GLU A 12 -30.68 -41.11 59.32
N ASN A 13 -29.58 -41.53 59.97
CA ASN A 13 -28.28 -41.82 59.35
C ASN A 13 -28.23 -43.22 58.71
N ARG A 14 -27.48 -43.38 57.61
CA ARG A 14 -26.80 -44.65 57.27
C ARG A 14 -25.40 -44.42 56.69
N ASN A 15 -24.41 -45.02 57.36
CA ASN A 15 -23.07 -45.33 56.86
C ASN A 15 -22.86 -46.85 57.11
N HIS A 16 -21.77 -47.41 56.56
CA HIS A 16 -21.34 -48.82 56.64
C HIS A 16 -22.20 -49.86 55.91
N GLU A 17 -21.80 -50.17 54.66
CA GLU A 17 -22.04 -51.49 54.05
C GLU A 17 -21.01 -51.78 52.92
N SER A 18 -19.71 -51.80 53.26
CA SER A 18 -18.65 -51.99 52.23
C SER A 18 -17.35 -52.66 52.72
N ASP A 19 -17.35 -53.37 53.85
CA ASP A 19 -16.12 -53.90 54.48
C ASP A 19 -16.14 -55.43 54.69
N GLY A 20 -17.20 -56.12 54.26
CA GLY A 20 -17.41 -57.55 54.50
C GLY A 20 -16.86 -58.51 53.44
N ARG A 21 -16.14 -58.02 52.41
CA ARG A 21 -15.81 -58.81 51.20
C ARG A 21 -14.33 -58.86 50.83
N LEU A 22 -13.45 -58.32 51.68
CA LEU A 22 -11.99 -58.31 51.43
C LEU A 22 -11.22 -59.37 52.22
N ASP A 23 -11.84 -59.98 53.25
CA ASP A 23 -11.17 -60.95 54.12
C ASP A 23 -11.43 -62.42 53.75
N GLU A 24 -12.59 -62.75 53.16
CA GLU A 24 -12.85 -64.10 52.62
C GLU A 24 -11.80 -64.50 51.55
N LEU A 25 -11.38 -63.54 50.71
CA LEU A 25 -10.38 -63.76 49.66
C LEU A 25 -8.96 -63.97 50.19
N LYS A 26 -8.68 -63.65 51.47
CA LYS A 26 -7.39 -63.94 52.12
C LYS A 26 -7.36 -65.31 52.79
N ALA A 27 -8.52 -65.90 53.08
CA ALA A 27 -8.64 -67.19 53.76
C ALA A 27 -8.42 -68.41 52.84
N ALA A 28 -8.47 -68.24 51.52
CA ALA A 28 -8.30 -69.32 50.54
C ALA A 28 -6.83 -69.61 50.17
N ALA A 29 -5.91 -68.66 50.36
CA ALA A 29 -4.51 -68.75 49.94
C ALA A 29 -3.59 -69.55 50.90
N SER A 30 -4.16 -70.18 51.94
CA SER A 30 -3.43 -70.82 53.05
C SER A 30 -3.40 -72.37 52.99
N ARG A 31 -3.84 -72.98 51.88
CA ARG A 31 -3.83 -74.44 51.67
C ARG A 31 -3.05 -74.79 50.41
N GLY A 32 -1.74 -74.94 50.56
CA GLY A 32 -0.85 -75.34 49.47
C GLY A 32 -0.89 -76.85 49.26
N GLU A 33 -1.66 -77.30 48.27
CA GLU A 33 -1.68 -78.70 47.80
C GLU A 33 -1.47 -78.74 46.29
N THR A 34 -0.56 -79.59 45.83
CA THR A 34 -0.16 -79.72 44.42
C THR A 34 -0.37 -81.14 43.94
N VAL A 35 -1.22 -81.35 42.91
CA VAL A 35 -1.39 -82.65 42.26
C VAL A 35 -1.48 -82.49 40.73
N GLU A 36 -0.66 -83.25 40.04
CA GLU A 36 -0.64 -83.56 38.60
C GLU A 36 -0.18 -85.04 38.49
N PRO A 37 -0.26 -85.74 37.34
CA PRO A 37 -0.90 -85.40 36.06
C PRO A 37 -1.79 -86.56 35.52
N GLU A 38 -2.34 -86.43 34.30
CA GLU A 38 -2.35 -87.55 33.33
C GLU A 38 -2.59 -87.08 31.88
N GLN A 39 -2.32 -87.94 30.88
CA GLN A 39 -2.39 -87.62 29.44
C GLN A 39 -3.32 -88.57 28.66
N GLY A 40 -4.18 -88.02 27.78
CA GLY A 40 -5.20 -88.79 27.02
C GLY A 40 -5.38 -88.35 25.56
N VAL A 41 -4.92 -89.19 24.63
CA VAL A 41 -4.78 -88.96 23.17
C VAL A 41 -6.11 -88.74 22.38
N ARG A 42 -6.09 -87.75 21.46
CA ARG A 42 -6.81 -87.57 20.14
C ARG A 42 -8.10 -88.39 19.86
N ASN A 43 -9.17 -87.84 19.24
CA ASN A 43 -9.22 -87.41 17.81
C ASN A 43 -10.61 -86.83 17.39
N MET A 44 -10.64 -85.90 16.41
CA MET A 44 -11.65 -85.66 15.32
C MET A 44 -13.19 -85.64 15.58
N ARG A 45 -14.06 -84.85 14.91
CA ARG A 45 -13.95 -83.60 14.11
C ARG A 45 -15.37 -83.06 13.76
N ARG A 46 -15.62 -81.74 13.90
CA ARG A 46 -16.75 -80.93 13.32
C ARG A 46 -18.20 -81.28 13.75
N PRO A 47 -19.19 -80.39 13.51
CA PRO A 47 -19.15 -78.93 13.38
C PRO A 47 -20.05 -78.20 14.41
N LEU A 48 -19.71 -76.97 14.78
CA LEU A 48 -20.64 -76.05 15.47
C LEU A 48 -20.79 -74.77 14.67
N VAL A 49 -21.94 -74.62 14.01
CA VAL A 49 -22.51 -73.32 13.66
C VAL A 49 -23.80 -73.18 14.46
N ASN A 50 -23.75 -72.39 15.52
CA ASN A 50 -24.96 -71.86 16.13
C ASN A 50 -24.63 -70.47 16.71
N ARG A 51 -25.06 -69.41 16.00
CA ARG A 51 -24.99 -68.04 16.52
C ARG A 51 -26.12 -67.87 17.55
N PRO A 52 -25.84 -67.21 18.67
CA PRO A 52 -26.07 -65.77 18.67
C PRO A 52 -24.86 -64.97 19.19
N ASP A 53 -24.03 -64.48 18.26
CA ASP A 53 -23.12 -63.36 18.53
C ASP A 53 -23.93 -62.06 18.70
N PHE A 54 -24.54 -61.86 19.87
CA PHE A 54 -25.12 -60.58 20.25
C PHE A 54 -24.74 -60.21 21.69
N ILE A 55 -24.11 -59.04 21.82
CA ILE A 55 -23.79 -58.33 23.07
C ILE A 55 -22.75 -59.04 23.97
N LEU A 56 -21.47 -58.85 23.65
CA LEU A 56 -20.49 -58.44 24.66
C LEU A 56 -19.40 -57.52 24.06
N ARG A 57 -19.79 -56.31 23.66
CA ARG A 57 -18.90 -55.32 23.02
C ARG A 57 -18.01 -54.57 24.04
N ALA A 58 -17.42 -55.31 24.97
CA ALA A 58 -16.79 -54.79 26.20
C ALA A 58 -15.50 -55.53 26.60
N ALA A 59 -14.73 -56.03 25.62
CA ALA A 59 -13.49 -56.79 25.85
C ALA A 59 -12.46 -56.63 24.72
N LEU A 60 -12.22 -55.40 24.26
CA LEU A 60 -11.08 -55.06 23.39
C LEU A 60 -10.39 -53.79 23.93
N PRO A 61 -9.06 -53.69 23.85
CA PRO A 61 -8.35 -52.49 24.27
C PRO A 61 -8.72 -51.31 23.38
N ALA A 62 -8.93 -50.14 23.99
CA ALA A 62 -9.17 -48.90 23.28
C ALA A 62 -7.84 -48.34 22.75
N GLU A 63 -7.35 -48.87 21.63
CA GLU A 63 -6.46 -48.10 20.77
C GLU A 63 -7.25 -46.94 20.14
N ASP A 64 -6.70 -45.74 20.16
CA ASP A 64 -7.34 -44.51 19.67
C ASP A 64 -7.43 -44.51 18.14
N PHE A 65 -8.39 -45.28 17.59
CA PHE A 65 -8.88 -45.13 16.23
C PHE A 65 -9.70 -43.84 16.10
N ALA A 66 -9.00 -42.71 16.23
CA ALA A 66 -9.55 -41.40 15.93
C ALA A 66 -9.97 -41.35 14.46
N ASN A 67 -11.29 -41.35 14.22
CA ASN A 67 -11.88 -41.24 12.89
C ASN A 67 -11.24 -40.08 12.09
N PRO A 68 -10.55 -40.35 10.96
CA PRO A 68 -9.95 -39.29 10.15
C PRO A 68 -10.97 -38.35 9.49
N LEU A 69 -12.27 -38.66 9.61
CA LEU A 69 -13.37 -38.01 8.90
C LEU A 69 -14.27 -37.12 9.77
N ASP A 70 -14.17 -37.22 11.11
CA ASP A 70 -14.80 -36.25 12.01
C ASP A 70 -14.03 -34.91 12.06
N GLY A 71 -12.82 -34.88 11.48
CA GLY A 71 -12.07 -33.68 11.13
C GLY A 71 -12.67 -32.93 9.94
N GLY A 72 -13.94 -32.54 10.02
CA GLY A 72 -14.63 -31.80 8.96
C GLY A 72 -13.88 -30.54 8.52
N TRP A 73 -14.06 -30.12 7.26
CA TRP A 73 -13.25 -29.11 6.54
C TRP A 73 -13.18 -27.70 7.17
N ARG A 74 -13.85 -27.48 8.31
CA ARG A 74 -13.60 -26.38 9.25
C ARG A 74 -12.39 -26.65 10.18
N GLY A 75 -11.40 -27.39 9.68
CA GLY A 75 -10.13 -27.62 10.38
C GLY A 75 -9.49 -26.29 10.80
N ARG A 76 -8.94 -26.22 12.01
CA ARG A 76 -8.47 -24.99 12.66
C ARG A 76 -7.59 -24.13 11.72
N LEU A 77 -8.18 -23.07 11.15
CA LEU A 77 -7.45 -22.00 10.47
C LEU A 77 -6.40 -21.47 11.45
N SER A 78 -5.13 -21.44 11.04
CA SER A 78 -4.05 -21.14 11.99
C SER A 78 -4.21 -19.74 12.60
N CYS A 79 -3.67 -19.58 13.82
CA CYS A 79 -3.42 -18.29 14.47
C CYS A 79 -2.92 -17.21 13.49
N GLY A 80 -2.03 -17.60 12.55
CA GLY A 80 -1.52 -16.72 11.50
C GLY A 80 -2.56 -16.37 10.44
N LEU A 81 -3.29 -17.35 9.90
CA LEU A 81 -4.23 -17.13 8.79
C LEU A 81 -5.39 -16.21 9.19
N HIS A 82 -5.89 -16.33 10.42
CA HIS A 82 -6.87 -15.36 10.98
C HIS A 82 -6.31 -13.92 11.01
N LEU A 83 -5.03 -13.73 11.31
CA LEU A 83 -4.37 -12.42 11.31
C LEU A 83 -4.08 -11.91 9.89
N VAL A 84 -3.67 -12.77 8.95
CA VAL A 84 -3.51 -12.40 7.54
C VAL A 84 -4.83 -11.89 6.97
N VAL A 85 -5.93 -12.65 7.12
CA VAL A 85 -7.23 -12.29 6.54
C VAL A 85 -7.74 -10.95 7.05
N ILE A 86 -7.64 -10.65 8.35
CA ILE A 86 -8.16 -9.39 8.89
C ILE A 86 -7.29 -8.17 8.53
N LEU A 87 -5.95 -8.33 8.47
CA LEU A 87 -5.03 -7.25 8.05
C LEU A 87 -5.05 -7.03 6.53
N PHE A 88 -5.27 -8.09 5.75
CA PHE A 88 -5.47 -8.01 4.30
C PHE A 88 -6.78 -7.30 3.99
N ALA A 89 -7.89 -7.73 4.61
CA ALA A 89 -9.19 -7.10 4.44
C ALA A 89 -9.18 -5.62 4.84
N ALA A 90 -8.50 -5.25 5.93
CA ALA A 90 -8.42 -3.86 6.37
C ALA A 90 -7.71 -2.93 5.38
N GLN A 91 -6.59 -3.38 4.80
CA GLN A 91 -5.92 -2.63 3.74
C GLN A 91 -6.79 -2.62 2.47
N LEU A 92 -7.28 -3.78 2.01
CA LEU A 92 -8.02 -3.91 0.76
C LEU A 92 -9.34 -3.12 0.75
N ILE A 93 -10.10 -3.12 1.84
CA ILE A 93 -11.31 -2.29 1.97
C ILE A 93 -10.93 -0.81 1.88
N SER A 94 -9.84 -0.39 2.53
CA SER A 94 -9.42 1.01 2.52
C SER A 94 -8.90 1.47 1.15
N GLU A 95 -8.13 0.63 0.45
CA GLU A 95 -7.71 0.85 -0.95
C GLU A 95 -8.92 0.91 -1.90
N ILE A 96 -9.89 0.00 -1.78
CA ILE A 96 -11.11 0.00 -2.62
C ILE A 96 -11.94 1.26 -2.36
N VAL A 97 -12.13 1.66 -1.10
CA VAL A 97 -12.86 2.89 -0.75
C VAL A 97 -12.14 4.13 -1.26
N LEU A 98 -10.82 4.19 -1.16
CA LEU A 98 -10.01 5.26 -1.76
C LEU A 98 -10.24 5.31 -3.27
N ARG A 99 -10.15 4.16 -3.96
CA ARG A 99 -10.20 4.06 -5.42
C ARG A 99 -11.60 4.20 -6.03
N ILE A 100 -12.66 4.05 -5.24
CA ILE A 100 -14.03 4.48 -5.59
C ILE A 100 -14.18 6.01 -5.52
N ASN A 101 -13.30 6.69 -4.78
CA ASN A 101 -13.37 8.13 -4.51
C ASN A 101 -12.30 8.98 -5.22
N VAL A 102 -11.41 8.36 -5.99
CA VAL A 102 -10.35 9.01 -6.76
C VAL A 102 -10.76 9.05 -8.23
N ASP A 103 -10.44 10.12 -8.92
CA ASP A 103 -10.73 10.24 -10.35
C ASP A 103 -9.80 9.29 -11.13
N GLY A 104 -10.36 8.30 -11.82
CA GLY A 104 -9.59 7.33 -12.61
C GLY A 104 -10.35 6.03 -12.95
N PRO A 105 -9.81 5.19 -13.84
CA PRO A 105 -10.43 3.91 -14.21
C PRO A 105 -10.35 2.88 -13.07
N PHE A 106 -11.50 2.42 -12.58
CA PHE A 106 -11.55 1.44 -11.48
C PHE A 106 -10.96 0.07 -11.88
N PHE A 107 -11.16 -0.38 -13.11
CA PHE A 107 -10.60 -1.65 -13.60
C PHE A 107 -9.31 -1.40 -14.40
N THR A 108 -8.16 -1.67 -13.78
CA THR A 108 -6.83 -1.69 -14.42
C THR A 108 -6.00 -2.85 -13.85
N ILE A 109 -4.86 -3.15 -14.47
CA ILE A 109 -3.85 -4.06 -13.93
C ILE A 109 -3.38 -3.67 -12.52
N GLY A 110 -3.52 -2.40 -12.14
CA GLY A 110 -3.13 -1.93 -10.81
C GLY A 110 -3.88 -2.59 -9.65
N LEU A 111 -5.10 -3.10 -9.87
CA LEU A 111 -5.81 -3.94 -8.90
C LEU A 111 -5.02 -5.21 -8.53
N LEU A 112 -4.28 -5.80 -9.48
CA LEU A 112 -3.47 -6.99 -9.23
C LEU A 112 -2.27 -6.66 -8.33
N TYR A 113 -1.49 -5.65 -8.67
CA TYR A 113 -0.33 -5.24 -7.87
C TYR A 113 -0.73 -4.73 -6.48
N LEU A 114 -1.79 -3.95 -6.38
CA LEU A 114 -2.37 -3.46 -5.13
C LEU A 114 -2.83 -4.62 -4.23
N THR A 115 -3.56 -5.60 -4.77
CA THR A 115 -3.99 -6.77 -3.97
C THR A 115 -2.79 -7.64 -3.56
N LEU A 116 -1.82 -7.85 -4.44
CA LEU A 116 -0.59 -8.58 -4.12
C LEU A 116 0.23 -7.89 -3.01
N PHE A 117 0.45 -6.58 -3.09
CA PHE A 117 1.17 -5.85 -2.03
C PHE A 117 0.40 -5.82 -0.71
N CYS A 118 -0.92 -5.61 -0.73
CA CYS A 118 -1.74 -5.73 0.48
C CYS A 118 -1.60 -7.11 1.14
N LEU A 119 -1.50 -8.18 0.34
CA LEU A 119 -1.28 -9.55 0.82
C LEU A 119 0.14 -9.74 1.37
N VAL A 120 1.19 -9.29 0.67
CA VAL A 120 2.58 -9.29 1.19
C VAL A 120 2.66 -8.59 2.54
N ARG A 121 2.16 -7.35 2.62
CA ARG A 121 2.13 -6.54 3.85
C ARG A 121 1.37 -7.28 4.98
N ALA A 122 0.22 -7.88 4.68
CA ALA A 122 -0.57 -8.63 5.66
C ALA A 122 0.13 -9.91 6.16
N VAL A 123 0.82 -10.65 5.28
CA VAL A 123 1.57 -11.86 5.67
C VAL A 123 2.73 -11.49 6.59
N ILE A 124 3.55 -10.49 6.23
CA ILE A 124 4.68 -10.01 7.05
C ILE A 124 4.19 -9.57 8.43
N LEU A 125 3.16 -8.71 8.50
CA LEU A 125 2.64 -8.21 9.76
C LEU A 125 2.04 -9.34 10.62
N SER A 126 1.34 -10.31 10.01
CA SER A 126 0.86 -11.50 10.75
C SER A 126 2.00 -12.34 11.34
N ALA A 127 3.17 -12.36 10.70
CA ALA A 127 4.33 -13.13 11.15
C ALA A 127 5.03 -12.40 12.31
N LEU A 128 5.20 -11.08 12.21
CA LEU A 128 5.73 -10.24 13.30
C LEU A 128 4.82 -10.27 14.54
N LEU A 129 3.50 -10.09 14.36
CA LEU A 129 2.51 -10.16 15.45
C LEU A 129 2.50 -11.52 16.17
N ARG A 130 2.88 -12.61 15.50
CA ARG A 130 3.00 -13.95 16.11
C ARG A 130 4.20 -14.11 17.05
N VAL A 131 5.21 -13.25 16.96
CA VAL A 131 6.37 -13.24 17.88
C VAL A 131 6.02 -12.55 19.21
N LEU A 132 5.04 -11.65 19.21
CA LEU A 132 4.66 -10.81 20.35
C LEU A 132 3.81 -11.55 21.39
N PRO A 133 3.96 -11.23 22.69
CA PRO A 133 3.10 -11.78 23.74
C PRO A 133 1.65 -11.28 23.58
N GLN A 134 0.68 -12.12 23.92
CA GLN A 134 -0.75 -11.93 23.66
C GLN A 134 -1.30 -10.52 23.93
N LYS A 135 -0.98 -9.91 25.07
CA LYS A 135 -1.41 -8.54 25.41
C LYS A 135 -0.91 -7.51 24.38
N VAL A 136 0.38 -7.56 24.04
CA VAL A 136 1.03 -6.64 23.08
C VAL A 136 0.58 -6.95 21.66
N ARG A 137 0.48 -8.22 21.27
CA ARG A 137 -0.07 -8.64 19.97
C ARG A 137 -1.45 -8.04 19.73
N ASN A 138 -2.37 -8.19 20.68
CA ASN A 138 -3.73 -7.73 20.49
C ASN A 138 -3.82 -6.20 20.44
N ALA A 139 -3.04 -5.49 21.28
CA ALA A 139 -2.91 -4.03 21.21
C ALA A 139 -2.34 -3.56 19.87
N ALA A 140 -1.29 -4.21 19.36
CA ALA A 140 -0.69 -3.93 18.06
C ALA A 140 -1.64 -4.24 16.89
N THR A 141 -2.47 -5.29 16.99
CA THR A 141 -3.53 -5.56 16.01
C THR A 141 -4.58 -4.44 15.99
N TYR A 142 -5.04 -3.95 17.15
CA TYR A 142 -5.94 -2.78 17.19
C TYR A 142 -5.28 -1.53 16.63
N ALA A 143 -4.00 -1.29 16.94
CA ALA A 143 -3.25 -0.16 16.41
C ALA A 143 -3.16 -0.21 14.88
N LEU A 144 -2.78 -1.36 14.28
CA LEU A 144 -2.72 -1.53 12.83
C LEU A 144 -4.08 -1.38 12.16
N LEU A 145 -5.14 -1.96 12.74
CA LEU A 145 -6.52 -1.86 12.23
C LEU A 145 -7.11 -0.45 12.37
N PHE A 146 -6.50 0.45 13.13
CA PHE A 146 -6.83 1.88 13.19
C PHE A 146 -5.92 2.72 12.29
N ILE A 147 -4.60 2.55 12.39
CA ILE A 147 -3.58 3.33 11.66
C ILE A 147 -3.75 3.19 10.15
N PHE A 148 -4.09 2.00 9.63
CA PHE A 148 -4.36 1.84 8.20
C PHE A 148 -5.57 2.71 7.77
N PRO A 149 -6.83 2.48 8.22
CA PRO A 149 -7.95 3.40 7.95
C PRO A 149 -7.65 4.87 8.18
N PHE A 150 -6.89 5.24 9.22
CA PHE A 150 -6.52 6.63 9.49
C PHE A 150 -5.67 7.24 8.37
N VAL A 151 -4.64 6.55 7.88
CA VAL A 151 -3.81 7.02 6.75
C VAL A 151 -4.62 7.11 5.46
N TYR A 152 -5.44 6.10 5.14
CA TYR A 152 -6.31 6.15 3.96
C TYR A 152 -7.37 7.25 4.06
N ALA A 153 -7.93 7.51 5.25
CA ALA A 153 -8.89 8.57 5.48
C ALA A 153 -8.26 9.96 5.35
N ALA A 154 -7.07 10.17 5.93
CA ALA A 154 -6.33 11.43 5.80
C ALA A 154 -5.97 11.72 4.34
N GLN A 155 -5.44 10.72 3.61
CA GLN A 155 -5.11 10.85 2.19
C GLN A 155 -6.35 11.04 1.31
N LEU A 156 -7.49 10.42 1.65
CA LEU A 156 -8.78 10.68 0.99
C LEU A 156 -9.26 12.13 1.21
N VAL A 157 -9.17 12.68 2.43
CA VAL A 157 -9.53 14.08 2.71
C VAL A 157 -8.62 15.03 1.94
N TYR A 158 -7.31 14.78 1.97
CA TYR A 158 -6.30 15.55 1.24
C TYR A 158 -6.59 15.56 -0.27
N TYR A 159 -6.85 14.39 -0.86
CA TYR A 159 -7.24 14.27 -2.27
C TYR A 159 -8.55 15.00 -2.62
N LYS A 160 -9.56 14.95 -1.75
CA LYS A 160 -10.82 15.71 -1.92
C LYS A 160 -10.62 17.23 -1.74
N PHE A 161 -9.44 17.70 -1.38
CA PHE A 161 -9.06 19.11 -1.34
C PHE A 161 -8.11 19.46 -2.52
N PHE A 162 -6.93 18.85 -2.59
CA PHE A 162 -5.84 19.18 -3.51
C PHE A 162 -5.78 18.37 -4.81
N ARG A 163 -6.67 17.38 -5.02
CA ARG A 163 -6.69 16.45 -6.18
C ARG A 163 -5.40 15.65 -6.44
N THR A 164 -4.43 15.71 -5.53
CA THR A 164 -3.27 14.82 -5.46
C THR A 164 -3.18 14.16 -4.07
N PHE A 165 -2.22 13.28 -3.84
CA PHE A 165 -1.94 12.72 -2.50
C PHE A 165 -0.83 13.48 -1.79
N PHE A 166 -0.82 13.39 -0.47
CA PHE A 166 0.20 13.98 0.37
C PHE A 166 1.51 13.17 0.28
N VAL A 167 2.56 13.84 -0.19
CA VAL A 167 3.95 13.35 -0.28
C VAL A 167 4.66 13.58 1.06
N VAL A 168 5.43 12.60 1.53
CA VAL A 168 6.11 12.65 2.84
C VAL A 168 7.17 13.75 2.92
N TYR A 169 7.77 14.13 1.78
CA TYR A 169 8.64 15.32 1.66
C TYR A 169 7.94 16.63 2.12
N SER A 170 6.62 16.73 1.96
CA SER A 170 5.85 17.92 2.32
C SER A 170 5.53 18.03 3.82
N ILE A 171 5.99 17.09 4.67
CA ILE A 171 5.87 17.21 6.13
C ILE A 171 6.76 18.35 6.64
N GLY A 172 6.13 19.49 6.92
CA GLY A 172 6.77 20.68 7.48
C GLY A 172 6.39 21.97 6.77
N HIS A 173 6.21 21.91 5.44
CA HIS A 173 5.91 23.07 4.61
C HIS A 173 4.40 23.43 4.61
N GLY A 174 3.51 22.46 4.85
CA GLY A 174 2.05 22.63 4.84
C GLY A 174 1.42 23.43 6.01
N GLY A 175 2.14 24.36 6.65
CA GLY A 175 1.64 25.12 7.80
C GLY A 175 0.38 25.96 7.50
N GLN A 176 0.24 26.43 6.26
CA GLN A 176 -0.91 27.20 5.78
C GLN A 176 -2.22 26.39 5.72
N VAL A 177 -2.16 25.04 5.70
CA VAL A 177 -3.35 24.17 5.65
C VAL A 177 -4.30 24.41 6.83
N LEU A 178 -3.78 24.93 7.96
CA LEU A 178 -4.58 25.31 9.12
C LEU A 178 -5.58 26.45 8.84
N GLN A 179 -5.41 27.24 7.78
CA GLN A 179 -6.37 28.27 7.37
C GLN A 179 -7.65 27.68 6.78
N PHE A 180 -7.60 26.45 6.25
CA PHE A 180 -8.72 25.77 5.58
C PHE A 180 -9.42 24.73 6.48
N MET A 181 -9.27 24.83 7.81
CA MET A 181 -9.77 23.83 8.75
C MET A 181 -11.29 23.64 8.73
N GLU A 182 -12.07 24.68 8.43
CA GLU A 182 -13.53 24.57 8.32
C GLU A 182 -13.93 23.73 7.11
N ASP A 183 -13.35 23.98 5.94
CA ASP A 183 -13.51 23.15 4.75
C ASP A 183 -13.07 21.71 5.00
N ILE A 184 -11.93 21.50 5.66
CA ILE A 184 -11.43 20.16 6.02
C ILE A 184 -12.46 19.42 6.89
N VAL A 185 -13.05 20.07 7.90
CA VAL A 185 -14.12 19.49 8.74
C VAL A 185 -15.37 19.17 7.91
N ILE A 186 -15.80 20.05 7.01
CA ILE A 186 -16.93 19.80 6.09
C ILE A 186 -16.65 18.58 5.19
N LYS A 187 -15.41 18.47 4.66
CA LYS A 187 -14.99 17.34 3.82
C LYS A 187 -14.91 16.04 4.62
N ILE A 188 -14.47 16.08 5.89
CA ILE A 188 -14.50 14.94 6.81
C ILE A 188 -15.95 14.48 7.05
N LEU A 189 -16.84 15.39 7.44
CA LEU A 189 -18.25 15.07 7.71
C LEU A 189 -18.92 14.44 6.49
N ARG A 190 -18.74 15.02 5.30
CA ARG A 190 -19.31 14.50 4.05
C ARG A 190 -18.77 13.12 3.63
N ASN A 191 -17.56 12.73 4.06
CA ASN A 191 -16.96 11.43 3.77
C ASN A 191 -17.06 10.43 4.95
N THR A 192 -17.75 10.77 6.03
CA THR A 192 -17.87 9.91 7.23
C THR A 192 -18.40 8.49 6.95
N PRO A 193 -19.35 8.23 6.02
CA PRO A 193 -19.75 6.86 5.66
C PRO A 193 -18.59 6.00 5.14
N TRP A 194 -17.65 6.60 4.40
CA TRP A 194 -16.45 5.92 3.91
C TRP A 194 -15.49 5.58 5.04
N PHE A 195 -15.29 6.48 6.02
CA PHE A 195 -14.44 6.21 7.18
C PHE A 195 -15.03 5.10 8.08
N VAL A 196 -16.35 5.08 8.26
CA VAL A 196 -17.04 3.98 8.98
C VAL A 196 -16.82 2.64 8.26
N LEU A 197 -16.85 2.62 6.93
CA LEU A 197 -16.55 1.42 6.14
C LEU A 197 -15.08 1.00 6.27
N MET A 198 -14.12 1.93 6.18
CA MET A 198 -12.70 1.65 6.40
C MET A 198 -12.42 1.11 7.82
N LEU A 199 -13.10 1.63 8.85
CA LEU A 199 -12.94 1.22 10.25
C LEU A 199 -13.70 -0.08 10.63
N SER A 200 -14.60 -0.57 9.77
CA SER A 200 -15.36 -1.82 9.99
C SER A 200 -14.53 -3.07 10.35
N PRO A 201 -13.26 -3.26 9.89
CA PRO A 201 -12.40 -4.38 10.31
C PRO A 201 -12.11 -4.38 11.82
N ILE A 202 -12.12 -3.23 12.50
CA ILE A 202 -11.93 -3.15 13.96
C ILE A 202 -13.10 -3.87 14.68
N SER A 203 -14.33 -3.59 14.25
CA SER A 203 -15.55 -4.20 14.77
C SER A 203 -15.59 -5.70 14.46
N ILE A 204 -15.26 -6.08 13.22
CA ILE A 204 -15.16 -7.50 12.81
C ILE A 204 -14.10 -8.24 13.64
N TYR A 205 -12.94 -7.62 13.89
CA TYR A 205 -11.90 -8.18 14.72
C TYR A 205 -12.37 -8.38 16.17
N TYR A 206 -12.96 -7.35 16.79
CA TYR A 206 -13.45 -7.42 18.17
C TYR A 206 -14.51 -8.53 18.37
N VAL A 207 -15.49 -8.62 17.48
CA VAL A 207 -16.64 -9.53 17.62
C VAL A 207 -16.28 -10.98 17.24
N PHE A 208 -15.62 -11.19 16.09
CA PHE A 208 -15.51 -12.53 15.49
C PHE A 208 -14.11 -13.14 15.53
N VAL A 209 -13.05 -12.33 15.36
CA VAL A 209 -11.69 -12.83 15.11
C VAL A 209 -10.85 -12.89 16.39
N LYS A 210 -10.96 -11.90 17.28
CA LYS A 210 -10.17 -11.77 18.53
C LYS A 210 -10.16 -13.04 19.35
N LYS A 211 -11.34 -13.61 19.66
CA LYS A 211 -11.46 -14.83 20.46
C LYS A 211 -10.73 -16.03 19.82
N ARG A 212 -10.77 -16.16 18.50
CA ARG A 212 -10.10 -17.25 17.75
C ARG A 212 -8.59 -17.06 17.76
N VAL A 213 -8.11 -15.85 17.47
CA VAL A 213 -6.68 -15.50 17.60
C VAL A 213 -6.19 -15.73 19.03
N ASP A 214 -6.98 -15.39 20.04
CA ASP A 214 -6.62 -15.64 21.44
C ASP A 214 -6.56 -17.13 21.81
N THR A 215 -7.46 -18.00 21.31
CA THR A 215 -7.37 -19.45 21.52
C THR A 215 -6.26 -20.10 20.70
N ASP A 216 -6.17 -19.80 19.41
CA ASP A 216 -5.31 -20.52 18.47
C ASP A 216 -3.83 -20.13 18.65
N CYS A 217 -3.56 -18.92 19.15
CA CYS A 217 -2.23 -18.45 19.49
C CYS A 217 -1.83 -18.71 20.98
N ALA A 218 -2.64 -19.40 21.78
CA ALA A 218 -2.32 -19.67 23.20
C ALA A 218 -1.38 -20.87 23.42
N GLY A 219 -1.26 -21.78 22.44
CA GLY A 219 -0.46 -23.01 22.53
C GLY A 219 1.05 -22.73 22.59
N ARG A 220 1.67 -22.88 23.77
CA ARG A 220 3.06 -22.48 24.04
C ARG A 220 4.13 -23.42 23.46
N LYS A 221 4.56 -23.16 22.22
CA LYS A 221 5.99 -23.11 21.82
C LYS A 221 6.13 -21.99 20.79
N LYS A 222 7.24 -21.23 20.78
CA LYS A 222 7.47 -20.21 19.73
C LYS A 222 7.57 -20.93 18.38
N ARG A 223 6.56 -20.76 17.52
CA ARG A 223 6.48 -21.41 16.20
C ARG A 223 7.37 -20.70 15.16
N TRP A 224 8.65 -20.53 15.49
CA TRP A 224 9.65 -19.97 14.59
C TRP A 224 9.64 -20.56 13.17
N PRO A 225 9.51 -21.88 12.92
CA PRO A 225 9.39 -22.39 11.56
C PRO A 225 8.15 -21.88 10.81
N GLU A 226 7.00 -21.66 11.47
CA GLU A 226 5.83 -21.05 10.81
C GLU A 226 6.01 -19.56 10.53
N VAL A 227 6.75 -18.84 11.40
CA VAL A 227 7.08 -17.42 11.21
C VAL A 227 8.07 -17.27 10.04
N LEU A 228 9.12 -18.09 10.02
CA LEU A 228 10.11 -18.11 8.94
C LEU A 228 9.49 -18.55 7.60
N ALA A 229 8.64 -19.59 7.59
CA ALA A 229 7.91 -19.99 6.39
C ALA A 229 6.96 -18.91 5.89
N ALA A 230 6.28 -18.17 6.78
CA ALA A 230 5.43 -17.04 6.39
C ALA A 230 6.25 -15.86 5.82
N LEU A 231 7.42 -15.56 6.38
CA LEU A 231 8.32 -14.53 5.86
C LEU A 231 8.96 -14.94 4.53
N ALA A 232 9.36 -16.20 4.37
CA ALA A 232 9.84 -16.73 3.10
C ALA A 232 8.75 -16.71 2.01
N ALA A 233 7.51 -17.09 2.35
CA ALA A 233 6.37 -16.99 1.44
C ALA A 233 6.07 -15.53 1.06
N ALA A 234 6.18 -14.59 2.00
CA ALA A 234 6.03 -13.16 1.70
C ALA A 234 7.16 -12.62 0.81
N PHE A 235 8.40 -13.07 1.00
CA PHE A 235 9.53 -12.72 0.15
C PHE A 235 9.37 -13.26 -1.28
N VAL A 236 8.95 -14.52 -1.43
CA VAL A 236 8.63 -15.11 -2.74
C VAL A 236 7.46 -14.38 -3.41
N LEU A 237 6.40 -14.05 -2.66
CA LEU A 237 5.25 -13.30 -3.18
C LEU A 237 5.64 -11.87 -3.60
N PHE A 238 6.48 -11.19 -2.84
CA PHE A 238 7.03 -9.87 -3.17
C PHE A 238 7.90 -9.94 -4.43
N GLY A 239 8.85 -10.88 -4.48
CA GLY A 239 9.71 -11.10 -5.65
C GLY A 239 8.92 -11.48 -6.91
N ALA A 240 7.84 -12.26 -6.77
CA ALA A 240 6.92 -12.54 -7.87
C ALA A 240 6.13 -11.28 -8.30
N THR A 241 5.67 -10.45 -7.36
CA THR A 241 4.96 -9.19 -7.67
C THR A 241 5.85 -8.23 -8.47
N VAL A 242 7.09 -8.03 -8.00
CA VAL A 242 8.14 -7.25 -8.70
C VAL A 242 8.51 -7.90 -10.05
N GLY A 243 8.58 -9.24 -10.10
CA GLY A 243 8.85 -9.99 -11.33
C GLY A 243 7.76 -9.84 -12.39
N VAL A 244 6.48 -9.72 -12.01
CA VAL A 244 5.39 -9.43 -12.94
C VAL A 244 5.47 -7.99 -13.46
N MET A 245 5.83 -7.02 -12.61
CA MET A 245 6.10 -5.64 -13.05
C MET A 245 7.25 -5.58 -14.06
N ALA A 246 8.31 -6.38 -13.88
CA ALA A 246 9.52 -6.34 -14.70
C ALA A 246 9.31 -6.65 -16.19
N PHE A 247 8.16 -7.22 -16.58
CA PHE A 247 7.79 -7.46 -17.99
C PHE A 247 7.33 -6.20 -18.72
N ASP A 248 6.86 -5.17 -18.00
CA ASP A 248 6.49 -3.87 -18.57
C ASP A 248 7.43 -2.79 -18.03
N ARG A 249 8.26 -2.25 -18.93
CA ARG A 249 9.20 -1.16 -18.68
C ARG A 249 8.96 0.02 -19.63
N SER A 250 7.71 0.16 -20.08
CA SER A 250 7.29 1.33 -20.85
C SER A 250 7.23 2.59 -19.98
N LEU A 251 7.07 3.76 -20.62
CA LEU A 251 6.91 5.02 -19.90
C LEU A 251 5.57 5.06 -19.16
N ASN A 252 5.59 5.56 -17.93
CA ASN A 252 4.53 5.44 -16.92
C ASN A 252 4.17 3.98 -16.55
N SER A 253 5.11 3.02 -16.70
CA SER A 253 4.87 1.64 -16.26
C SER A 253 4.91 1.47 -14.73
N PRO A 254 4.24 0.44 -14.16
CA PRO A 254 4.35 0.08 -12.75
C PRO A 254 5.76 -0.28 -12.27
N TRP A 255 6.67 -0.62 -13.19
CA TRP A 255 8.09 -0.78 -12.88
C TRP A 255 8.77 0.57 -12.66
N GLU A 256 8.53 1.54 -13.56
CA GLU A 256 9.13 2.87 -13.51
C GLU A 256 8.69 3.65 -12.27
N HIS A 257 7.39 3.70 -11.98
CA HIS A 257 6.84 4.37 -10.78
C HIS A 257 7.19 3.69 -9.45
N TYR A 258 7.77 2.48 -9.47
CA TYR A 258 8.16 1.76 -8.24
C TYR A 258 9.67 1.82 -7.96
N PHE A 259 10.50 2.00 -8.99
CA PHE A 259 11.96 1.93 -8.87
C PHE A 259 12.71 3.20 -9.25
N LEU A 260 12.10 4.10 -10.04
CA LEU A 260 12.79 5.20 -10.71
C LEU A 260 12.09 6.52 -10.44
N GLU A 261 10.89 6.72 -10.96
CA GLU A 261 10.04 7.86 -10.60
C GLU A 261 9.02 7.45 -9.54
N ASN A 262 8.27 8.39 -8.97
CA ASN A 262 7.13 8.09 -8.10
C ASN A 262 6.16 9.27 -8.05
N GLU A 263 5.45 9.51 -9.16
CA GLU A 263 4.26 10.37 -9.11
C GLU A 263 3.19 9.68 -8.23
N ILE A 264 3.01 10.17 -7.00
CA ILE A 264 2.26 9.47 -5.93
C ILE A 264 0.81 9.11 -6.31
N LEU A 265 0.16 9.89 -7.18
CA LEU A 265 -1.20 9.63 -7.68
C LEU A 265 -1.21 8.44 -8.66
N THR A 266 -0.32 8.41 -9.64
CA THR A 266 -0.15 7.29 -10.57
C THR A 266 0.35 6.03 -9.86
N GLY A 267 1.37 6.13 -9.01
CA GLY A 267 1.85 5.01 -8.19
C GLY A 267 0.76 4.42 -7.29
N THR A 268 -0.08 5.25 -6.67
CA THR A 268 -1.26 4.78 -5.90
C THR A 268 -2.26 4.04 -6.79
N ASN A 269 -2.54 4.54 -7.99
CA ASN A 269 -3.44 3.89 -8.95
C ASN A 269 -2.87 2.59 -9.55
N GLN A 270 -1.55 2.44 -9.56
CA GLN A 270 -0.85 1.28 -10.11
C GLN A 270 -0.55 0.18 -9.07
N PHE A 271 -0.31 0.52 -7.81
CA PHE A 271 0.11 -0.49 -6.82
C PHE A 271 -0.31 -0.19 -5.36
N GLY A 272 -1.20 0.78 -5.15
CA GLY A 272 -1.86 1.04 -3.86
C GLY A 272 -1.12 2.05 -2.97
N LEU A 273 -1.90 2.82 -2.21
CA LEU A 273 -1.44 4.04 -1.51
C LEU A 273 -0.26 3.77 -0.56
N LEU A 274 -0.36 2.72 0.25
CA LEU A 274 0.71 2.38 1.21
C LEU A 274 1.98 1.83 0.55
N SER A 275 1.91 1.40 -0.71
CA SER A 275 3.12 1.12 -1.50
C SER A 275 3.68 2.40 -2.12
N ALA A 276 2.85 3.31 -2.66
CA ALA A 276 3.29 4.60 -3.19
C ALA A 276 3.98 5.50 -2.14
N MET A 277 3.39 5.61 -0.94
CA MET A 277 4.03 6.26 0.21
C MET A 277 5.30 5.52 0.67
N GLY A 278 5.38 4.20 0.45
CA GLY A 278 6.57 3.41 0.76
C GLY A 278 7.73 3.67 -0.21
N VAL A 279 7.43 3.81 -1.50
CA VAL A 279 8.40 4.21 -2.54
C VAL A 279 8.88 5.64 -2.29
N ASP A 280 7.97 6.56 -1.95
CA ASP A 280 8.25 7.96 -1.60
C ASP A 280 9.25 8.07 -0.44
N VAL A 281 8.95 7.44 0.70
CA VAL A 281 9.91 7.32 1.83
C VAL A 281 11.22 6.66 1.39
N SER A 282 11.19 5.70 0.46
CA SER A 282 12.41 5.09 -0.07
C SER A 282 13.24 6.05 -0.92
N HIS A 283 12.63 7.00 -1.64
CA HIS A 283 13.33 8.02 -2.44
C HIS A 283 13.89 9.16 -1.58
N ILE A 284 13.28 9.45 -0.43
CA ILE A 284 13.85 10.37 0.57
C ILE A 284 15.14 9.80 1.20
N VAL A 285 15.22 8.48 1.41
CA VAL A 285 16.40 7.81 2.01
C VAL A 285 17.43 7.37 0.95
N TYR A 286 16.96 6.96 -0.23
CA TYR A 286 17.73 6.51 -1.37
C TYR A 286 17.13 7.11 -2.64
N PRO A 287 17.50 8.35 -3.02
CA PRO A 287 17.05 8.94 -4.27
C PRO A 287 17.48 8.06 -5.46
N ARG A 288 16.49 7.49 -6.16
CA ARG A 288 16.65 6.65 -7.37
C ARG A 288 16.14 7.34 -8.61
N SER A 289 15.08 8.13 -8.46
CA SER A 289 14.88 9.31 -9.29
C SER A 289 16.19 10.10 -9.21
N ALA A 290 16.61 10.69 -10.33
CA ALA A 290 17.70 11.64 -10.25
C ALA A 290 17.27 12.81 -9.34
N LEU A 291 17.74 12.79 -8.08
CA LEU A 291 18.56 13.91 -7.69
C LEU A 291 19.57 14.05 -8.83
N VAL A 292 19.34 15.04 -9.67
CA VAL A 292 20.39 15.79 -10.34
C VAL A 292 21.38 16.13 -9.21
N PRO A 293 22.53 15.44 -9.09
CA PRO A 293 23.46 15.75 -8.01
C PRO A 293 23.96 17.19 -8.16
N ASP A 294 24.61 17.76 -7.14
CA ASP A 294 25.10 19.14 -7.24
C ASP A 294 26.04 19.32 -8.45
N ASP A 295 26.81 18.28 -8.79
CA ASP A 295 27.64 18.16 -10.00
C ASP A 295 26.86 17.93 -11.31
N LEU A 296 25.53 18.01 -11.31
CA LEU A 296 24.62 17.84 -12.45
C LEU A 296 23.68 19.03 -12.64
N ILE A 297 23.47 19.84 -11.60
CA ILE A 297 22.88 21.19 -11.72
C ILE A 297 23.73 21.97 -12.75
N PRO A 298 23.14 22.73 -13.69
CA PRO A 298 23.92 23.64 -14.51
C PRO A 298 24.58 24.68 -13.59
N ASP A 299 25.91 24.81 -13.67
CA ASP A 299 26.57 25.98 -13.09
C ASP A 299 25.86 27.25 -13.61
N PRO A 300 25.68 28.29 -12.78
CA PRO A 300 25.04 29.53 -13.23
C PRO A 300 25.72 30.02 -14.50
N ILE A 301 24.98 30.02 -15.61
CA ILE A 301 25.49 30.56 -16.87
C ILE A 301 25.62 32.06 -16.65
N ASP A 302 26.83 32.51 -16.33
CA ASP A 302 27.21 33.92 -16.40
C ASP A 302 26.76 34.40 -17.78
N PRO A 303 25.78 35.31 -17.87
CA PRO A 303 25.18 35.66 -19.14
C PRO A 303 26.29 36.24 -20.03
N PRO A 304 26.43 35.76 -21.29
CA PRO A 304 27.48 36.24 -22.18
C PRO A 304 27.36 37.76 -22.24
N TRP A 305 28.45 38.44 -21.87
CA TRP A 305 28.45 39.84 -21.48
C TRP A 305 27.71 40.64 -22.54
N MET A 306 26.62 41.32 -22.15
CA MET A 306 25.87 42.13 -23.10
C MET A 306 26.75 43.31 -23.50
N THR A 307 27.46 43.17 -24.62
CA THR A 307 28.11 44.27 -25.30
C THR A 307 27.01 45.29 -25.58
N GLU A 308 27.05 46.44 -24.89
CA GLU A 308 26.04 47.47 -25.10
C GLU A 308 26.03 47.86 -26.58
N PRO A 309 24.85 47.91 -27.22
CA PRO A 309 24.77 48.37 -28.60
C PRO A 309 25.21 49.83 -28.66
N ASP A 310 26.16 50.14 -29.55
CA ASP A 310 26.67 51.48 -29.76
C ASP A 310 25.52 52.50 -29.92
N GLN A 311 25.54 53.56 -29.11
CA GLN A 311 24.46 54.55 -29.06
C GLN A 311 24.59 55.61 -30.17
N SER A 312 24.82 55.17 -31.41
CA SER A 312 24.75 56.00 -32.61
C SER A 312 23.31 56.09 -33.13
N LEU A 313 22.53 57.02 -32.55
CA LEU A 313 21.14 57.32 -32.95
C LEU A 313 21.04 57.80 -34.40
N PRO A 314 20.26 57.12 -35.28
CA PRO A 314 19.81 57.69 -36.55
C PRO A 314 18.75 58.77 -36.33
N GLY A 315 18.59 59.66 -37.31
CA GLY A 315 17.55 60.69 -37.33
C GLY A 315 16.13 60.13 -37.55
N PRO A 316 15.09 60.99 -37.54
CA PRO A 316 13.71 60.55 -37.66
C PRO A 316 13.39 60.02 -39.07
N LEU A 317 13.23 58.69 -39.14
CA LEU A 317 12.42 57.91 -40.09
C LEU A 317 12.02 58.63 -41.40
N GLU A 318 12.78 58.35 -42.46
CA GLU A 318 12.16 58.23 -43.78
C GLU A 318 11.24 57.00 -43.80
N THR A 319 10.21 57.00 -44.64
CA THR A 319 9.28 55.86 -44.75
C THR A 319 9.93 54.70 -45.50
N GLU A 320 10.49 53.76 -44.74
CA GLU A 320 10.83 52.41 -45.21
C GLU A 320 9.64 51.79 -45.98
N PRO A 321 9.87 51.02 -47.06
CA PRO A 321 8.84 50.22 -47.70
C PRO A 321 8.39 49.07 -46.77
N ASP A 322 7.27 48.42 -47.09
CA ASP A 322 6.78 47.26 -46.34
C ASP A 322 7.80 46.10 -46.33
N ASP A 323 8.64 46.05 -45.29
CA ASP A 323 9.68 45.03 -45.14
C ASP A 323 9.03 43.66 -44.89
N VAL A 324 9.33 42.71 -45.78
CA VAL A 324 8.69 41.39 -45.80
C VAL A 324 9.33 40.55 -44.70
N PHE A 325 8.75 40.62 -43.49
CA PHE A 325 9.28 39.97 -42.29
C PHE A 325 9.68 38.50 -42.55
N VAL A 326 10.99 38.25 -42.67
CA VAL A 326 11.52 36.92 -42.96
C VAL A 326 11.50 36.09 -41.68
N ARG A 327 10.60 35.10 -41.64
CA ARG A 327 10.48 34.16 -40.53
C ARG A 327 11.69 33.22 -40.51
N ALA A 328 12.64 33.51 -39.63
CA ALA A 328 13.79 32.67 -39.34
C ALA A 328 13.45 31.68 -38.20
N PRO A 329 14.11 30.51 -38.11
CA PRO A 329 13.94 29.63 -36.95
C PRO A 329 14.61 30.20 -35.70
N ASN A 330 13.94 30.13 -34.56
CA ASN A 330 14.49 30.41 -33.23
C ASN A 330 15.36 29.23 -32.79
N VAL A 331 16.63 29.20 -33.22
CA VAL A 331 17.60 28.15 -32.86
C VAL A 331 18.44 28.61 -31.66
N LEU A 332 18.68 27.72 -30.71
CA LEU A 332 19.62 27.97 -29.60
C LEU A 332 21.07 28.02 -30.13
N PRO A 333 21.96 28.84 -29.55
CA PRO A 333 23.37 28.94 -29.96
C PRO A 333 24.19 27.76 -29.42
N ILE A 334 23.76 26.53 -29.74
CA ILE A 334 24.34 25.26 -29.29
C ILE A 334 24.51 24.39 -30.53
N ASP A 335 25.76 24.01 -30.82
CA ASP A 335 26.07 23.00 -31.83
C ASP A 335 25.79 21.61 -31.22
N TYR A 336 24.62 21.05 -31.53
CA TYR A 336 24.24 19.72 -31.06
C TYR A 336 24.94 18.61 -31.84
N ASP A 337 25.31 18.84 -33.10
CA ASP A 337 25.96 17.81 -33.92
C ASP A 337 27.38 17.56 -33.40
N ALA A 338 28.15 18.61 -33.12
CA ALA A 338 29.45 18.51 -32.46
C ALA A 338 29.37 17.90 -31.05
N ARG A 339 28.27 18.10 -30.32
CA ARG A 339 28.02 17.46 -29.01
C ARG A 339 27.61 15.99 -29.10
N LEU A 340 27.28 15.51 -30.29
CA LEU A 340 26.86 14.12 -30.56
C LEU A 340 27.87 13.35 -31.43
N GLU A 341 28.90 14.00 -31.99
CA GLU A 341 29.84 13.45 -32.97
C GLU A 341 30.56 12.17 -32.51
N ASP A 342 31.05 12.13 -31.27
CA ASP A 342 31.73 10.95 -30.68
C ASP A 342 30.77 9.81 -30.28
N TYR A 343 29.45 9.93 -30.47
CA TYR A 343 28.48 8.95 -29.97
C TYR A 343 28.23 7.77 -30.93
N VAL A 344 29.04 6.72 -30.78
CA VAL A 344 28.67 5.38 -31.23
C VAL A 344 27.65 4.78 -30.25
N SER A 345 26.43 4.51 -30.71
CA SER A 345 25.42 3.79 -29.91
C SER A 345 25.76 2.30 -29.82
N GLU A 346 26.23 1.84 -28.67
CA GLU A 346 26.21 0.41 -28.35
C GLU A 346 24.75 -0.11 -28.44
N ASP A 347 24.56 -1.20 -29.18
CA ASP A 347 23.30 -1.94 -29.37
C ASP A 347 22.08 -1.20 -29.97
N ASN A 348 22.25 -0.08 -30.68
CA ASN A 348 21.16 0.72 -31.27
C ASN A 348 20.09 1.18 -30.25
N ALA A 349 20.39 1.15 -28.96
CA ALA A 349 19.47 1.62 -27.93
C ALA A 349 19.28 3.13 -28.09
N ALA A 350 18.02 3.58 -28.20
CA ALA A 350 17.72 5.00 -28.01
C ALA A 350 18.25 5.44 -26.63
N PRO A 351 18.87 6.63 -26.50
CA PRO A 351 19.39 7.08 -25.22
C PRO A 351 18.25 7.07 -24.20
N ILE A 352 18.40 6.23 -23.19
CA ILE A 352 17.33 5.92 -22.27
C ILE A 352 17.10 7.17 -21.40
N LEU A 353 15.84 7.56 -21.21
CA LEU A 353 15.41 8.57 -20.22
C LEU A 353 16.03 8.33 -18.82
N MET A 354 16.40 7.08 -18.54
CA MET A 354 17.11 6.57 -17.37
C MET A 354 18.63 6.61 -17.60
N GLY A 355 19.18 7.81 -17.88
CA GLY A 355 20.62 8.00 -18.02
C GLY A 355 21.38 7.59 -16.75
N LYS A 356 22.49 6.85 -16.89
CA LYS A 356 23.26 6.33 -15.73
C LYS A 356 24.23 7.37 -15.15
N THR A 357 24.47 8.45 -15.87
CA THR A 357 25.47 9.49 -15.58
C THR A 357 24.98 10.87 -16.03
N ARG A 358 25.63 11.96 -15.58
CA ARG A 358 25.43 13.31 -16.13
C ARG A 358 25.50 13.32 -17.66
N ALA A 359 26.53 12.66 -18.21
CA ALA A 359 26.77 12.64 -19.65
C ALA A 359 25.62 12.00 -20.42
N ASP A 360 25.01 10.93 -19.88
CA ASP A 360 23.86 10.27 -20.52
C ASP A 360 22.61 11.16 -20.53
N LEU A 361 22.32 11.84 -19.41
CA LEU A 361 21.16 12.74 -19.32
C LEU A 361 21.33 14.00 -20.17
N VAL A 362 22.53 14.60 -20.17
CA VAL A 362 22.85 15.74 -21.04
C VAL A 362 22.78 15.34 -22.51
N ARG A 363 23.32 14.18 -22.89
CA ARG A 363 23.23 13.63 -24.26
C ARG A 363 21.80 13.27 -24.68
N TYR A 364 20.96 12.81 -23.75
CA TYR A 364 19.53 12.63 -24.01
C TYR A 364 18.86 13.97 -24.34
N LEU A 365 19.09 15.01 -23.53
CA LEU A 365 18.56 16.35 -23.77
C LEU A 365 19.07 16.94 -25.08
N ASP A 366 20.36 16.79 -25.40
CA ASP A 366 20.94 17.24 -26.66
C ASP A 366 20.29 16.55 -27.88
N LEU A 367 20.00 15.25 -27.80
CA LEU A 367 19.30 14.53 -28.87
C LEU A 367 17.81 14.91 -28.97
N VAL A 368 17.16 15.28 -27.87
CA VAL A 368 15.77 15.78 -27.89
C VAL A 368 15.72 17.18 -28.51
N PHE A 369 16.61 18.08 -28.08
CA PHE A 369 16.62 19.46 -28.57
C PHE A 369 17.10 19.56 -30.03
N SER A 370 18.08 18.74 -30.47
CA SER A 370 18.47 18.70 -31.89
C SER A 370 17.38 18.19 -32.84
N ARG A 371 16.41 17.43 -32.31
CA ARG A 371 15.25 16.91 -33.04
C ARG A 371 13.97 17.71 -32.83
N THR A 372 14.00 18.76 -32.01
CA THR A 372 12.83 19.60 -31.74
C THR A 372 12.67 20.62 -32.86
N GLU A 373 11.52 20.63 -33.54
CA GLU A 373 11.24 21.63 -34.56
C GLU A 373 11.27 23.05 -33.95
N PRO A 374 12.08 23.98 -34.48
CA PRO A 374 12.19 25.32 -33.91
C PRO A 374 10.89 26.11 -34.16
N SER A 375 10.45 26.84 -33.15
CA SER A 375 9.50 27.94 -33.38
C SER A 375 10.14 28.99 -34.29
N TYR A 376 9.35 29.73 -35.06
CA TYR A 376 9.85 30.75 -35.97
C TYR A 376 9.70 32.16 -35.38
N THR A 377 10.57 33.09 -35.81
CA THR A 377 10.42 34.51 -35.53
C THR A 377 9.09 35.03 -36.08
N ASN A 378 8.59 36.10 -35.47
CA ASN A 378 7.37 36.78 -35.87
C ASN A 378 7.47 38.28 -35.55
N ASP A 379 6.42 39.01 -35.88
CA ASP A 379 6.28 40.47 -35.79
C ASP A 379 6.30 41.01 -34.33
N HIS A 380 6.51 40.12 -33.34
CA HIS A 380 6.76 40.41 -31.92
C HIS A 380 8.19 40.06 -31.46
N THR A 381 8.97 39.31 -32.23
CA THR A 381 10.38 39.00 -31.96
C THR A 381 11.17 40.30 -31.76
N GLY A 382 11.97 40.36 -30.69
CA GLY A 382 12.82 41.52 -30.40
C GLY A 382 12.11 42.75 -29.80
N ARG A 383 10.78 42.82 -29.73
CA ARG A 383 10.03 43.99 -29.21
C ARG A 383 10.44 44.45 -27.80
N GLY A 384 10.92 43.53 -26.96
CA GLY A 384 11.39 43.83 -25.60
C GLY A 384 12.88 44.22 -25.49
N LYS A 385 13.63 44.32 -26.58
CA LYS A 385 15.08 44.61 -26.55
C LYS A 385 15.32 46.00 -25.94
N GLY A 386 16.11 46.05 -24.86
CA GLY A 386 16.44 47.28 -24.15
C GLY A 386 15.41 47.72 -23.10
N PHE A 387 14.34 46.96 -22.87
CA PHE A 387 13.35 47.23 -21.82
C PHE A 387 13.61 46.40 -20.56
N ASN A 388 13.19 46.93 -19.40
CA ASN A 388 13.19 46.18 -18.14
C ASN A 388 12.04 45.15 -18.14
N LEU A 389 12.34 43.91 -17.73
CA LEU A 389 11.31 42.91 -17.46
C LEU A 389 10.79 43.05 -16.02
N ILE A 390 9.50 43.35 -15.87
CA ILE A 390 8.79 43.23 -14.60
C ILE A 390 7.93 41.96 -14.68
N PHE A 391 8.20 40.99 -13.79
CA PHE A 391 7.45 39.74 -13.70
C PHE A 391 6.63 39.72 -12.41
N VAL A 392 5.36 39.28 -12.49
CA VAL A 392 4.42 39.27 -11.37
C VAL A 392 3.72 37.92 -11.30
N THR A 393 4.07 37.11 -10.29
CA THR A 393 3.33 35.88 -9.96
C THR A 393 2.04 36.26 -9.23
N ALA A 394 0.90 36.09 -9.90
CA ALA A 394 -0.41 36.25 -9.27
C ALA A 394 -0.79 34.95 -8.53
N GLU A 395 -0.56 34.91 -7.22
CA GLU A 395 -0.74 33.71 -6.41
C GLU A 395 -2.20 33.21 -6.43
N SER A 396 -2.37 31.90 -6.67
CA SER A 396 -3.66 31.20 -6.77
C SER A 396 -4.67 31.83 -7.76
N PHE A 397 -4.18 32.59 -8.74
CA PHE A 397 -4.99 33.30 -9.72
C PHE A 397 -5.67 32.36 -10.73
N SER A 398 -6.85 32.75 -11.21
CA SER A 398 -7.66 31.96 -12.14
C SER A 398 -8.36 32.87 -13.15
N LYS A 399 -8.33 32.51 -14.44
CA LYS A 399 -9.00 33.30 -15.49
C LYS A 399 -10.52 33.43 -15.31
N TYR A 400 -11.12 32.63 -14.43
CA TYR A 400 -12.54 32.69 -14.07
C TYR A 400 -12.89 33.75 -13.00
N CYS A 401 -11.91 34.51 -12.47
CA CYS A 401 -12.17 35.68 -11.62
C CYS A 401 -12.01 37.02 -12.37
N ILE A 402 -11.82 36.98 -13.68
CA ILE A 402 -11.64 38.14 -14.55
C ILE A 402 -12.99 38.52 -15.15
N ASP A 403 -13.49 39.70 -14.79
CA ASP A 403 -14.84 40.17 -15.11
C ASP A 403 -14.82 41.69 -15.30
N GLU A 404 -15.54 42.20 -16.30
CA GLU A 404 -15.49 43.61 -16.70
C GLU A 404 -16.15 44.54 -15.65
N GLU A 405 -17.16 44.06 -14.92
CA GLU A 405 -17.87 44.84 -13.90
C GLU A 405 -17.32 44.57 -12.48
N LEU A 406 -17.01 43.31 -12.17
CA LEU A 406 -16.62 42.88 -10.82
C LEU A 406 -15.12 43.02 -10.55
N THR A 407 -14.26 42.88 -11.57
CA THR A 407 -12.80 43.01 -11.44
C THR A 407 -12.17 43.88 -12.54
N PRO A 408 -12.69 45.09 -12.82
CA PRO A 408 -12.33 45.91 -13.99
C PRO A 408 -10.82 46.15 -14.18
N THR A 409 -10.07 46.35 -13.09
CA THR A 409 -8.60 46.53 -13.16
C THR A 409 -7.89 45.24 -13.61
N LEU A 410 -8.33 44.07 -13.17
CA LEU A 410 -7.79 42.77 -13.61
C LEU A 410 -8.21 42.48 -15.05
N TRP A 411 -9.46 42.80 -15.41
CA TRP A 411 -9.93 42.71 -16.79
C TRP A 411 -9.10 43.58 -17.74
N GLN A 412 -8.78 44.82 -17.35
CA GLN A 412 -7.92 45.70 -18.13
C GLN A 412 -6.49 45.13 -18.24
N LEU A 413 -5.87 44.74 -17.13
CA LEU A 413 -4.51 44.17 -17.12
C LEU A 413 -4.38 42.86 -17.93
N TYR A 414 -5.46 42.10 -18.09
CA TYR A 414 -5.46 40.83 -18.83
C TYR A 414 -5.74 40.98 -20.33
N HIS A 415 -6.55 41.97 -20.73
CA HIS A 415 -6.91 42.21 -22.13
C HIS A 415 -6.07 43.31 -22.81
N GLN A 416 -5.38 44.18 -22.07
CA GLN A 416 -4.49 45.20 -22.64
C GLN A 416 -3.08 44.65 -22.86
N GLY A 417 -2.74 44.35 -24.11
CA GLY A 417 -1.41 43.87 -24.50
C GLY A 417 -1.49 42.58 -25.32
N VAL A 418 -0.70 41.57 -24.92
CA VAL A 418 -0.75 40.23 -25.54
C VAL A 418 -1.68 39.34 -24.72
N TYR A 419 -2.91 39.20 -25.18
CA TYR A 419 -3.94 38.37 -24.54
C TYR A 419 -3.78 36.89 -24.95
N PHE A 420 -3.77 35.99 -23.96
CA PHE A 420 -3.66 34.54 -24.14
C PHE A 420 -4.94 33.80 -23.68
N GLU A 421 -5.90 33.62 -24.58
CA GLU A 421 -7.16 32.86 -24.33
C GLU A 421 -6.91 31.48 -23.68
N ASN A 422 -5.84 30.81 -24.12
CA ASN A 422 -5.51 29.43 -23.84
C ASN A 422 -4.19 29.26 -23.07
N PHE A 423 -3.92 30.17 -22.13
CA PHE A 423 -2.92 29.94 -21.10
C PHE A 423 -3.42 28.93 -20.06
N TYR A 424 -2.55 27.98 -19.68
CA TYR A 424 -2.78 26.94 -18.68
C TYR A 424 -1.47 26.69 -17.90
N VAL A 425 -1.59 26.49 -16.58
CA VAL A 425 -0.47 26.09 -15.71
C VAL A 425 -0.52 24.55 -15.53
N PRO A 426 0.62 23.83 -15.64
CA PRO A 426 0.65 22.39 -15.38
C PRO A 426 0.33 22.08 -13.91
N VAL A 427 -0.10 20.84 -13.63
CA VAL A 427 -0.40 20.40 -12.27
C VAL A 427 0.90 20.04 -11.54
N TRP A 428 1.17 20.70 -10.42
CA TRP A 428 2.34 20.46 -9.57
C TRP A 428 1.95 19.74 -8.27
N THR A 429 2.87 18.96 -7.70
CA THR A 429 2.71 18.29 -6.39
C THR A 429 2.99 19.21 -5.20
N VAL A 430 3.58 20.37 -5.45
CA VAL A 430 3.82 21.48 -4.51
C VAL A 430 3.42 22.80 -5.19
N SER A 431 2.97 23.79 -4.42
CA SER A 431 2.64 25.14 -4.92
C SER A 431 3.84 26.09 -4.76
N THR A 432 3.65 27.36 -5.15
CA THR A 432 4.55 28.49 -4.88
C THR A 432 4.97 28.62 -3.42
#